data_AF-A0A3M6U5H0-F1
#
_entry.id   AF-A0A3M6U5H0-F1
#
_cell.length_a   1.000
_cell.length_b   1.000
_cell.length_c   1.000
_cell.angle_alpha   90.00
_cell.angle_beta   90.00
_cell.angle_gamma   90.00
#
_symmetry.space_group_name_H-M   'P 1'
#
loop_
_entity.id
_entity.type
_entity.pdbx_description
1 polymer ?
#
loop_
_entity_poly.entity_id
_entity_poly.type
_entity_poly.pdbx_seq_one_letter_code
_entity_poly.pdbx_strand_id
1 'polypeptide(L)'
;MMVKRVQEVTPFICSGECLETSTTESDIGSTFIPLHCKSCSSPIGRIYQTTPKELDHLRNLYCLDMEYTRSYQVGSVDGMQTLPAEEVLDLPTAKGLQQGIHKVHLYFLYT
;
A
#
# COMPACT_ATOMS: atom_id res chain seq x y z
N MET A 1 -7.19 10.29 2.25
CA MET A 1 -6.89 9.34 3.36
C MET A 1 -7.55 8.00 3.08
N MET A 2 -6.76 6.93 3.00
CA MET A 2 -7.24 5.60 2.60
C MET A 2 -7.45 4.75 3.87
N VAL A 3 -8.70 4.50 4.24
CA VAL A 3 -9.06 3.81 5.49
C VAL A 3 -9.36 2.35 5.14
N LYS A 4 -8.43 1.43 5.45
CA LYS A 4 -8.66 -0.02 5.29
C LYS A 4 -8.72 -0.70 6.64
N ARG A 5 -9.74 -1.55 6.85
CA ARG A 5 -9.76 -2.54 7.93
C ARG A 5 -8.73 -3.61 7.57
N VAL A 6 -7.56 -3.52 8.17
CA VAL A 6 -6.51 -4.52 8.00
C VAL A 6 -6.41 -5.26 9.33
N GLN A 7 -7.24 -6.30 9.51
CA GLN A 7 -7.14 -7.18 10.68
C GLN A 7 -5.88 -8.09 10.64
N GLU A 8 -5.02 -7.94 9.64
CA GLU A 8 -3.74 -8.63 9.49
C GLU A 8 -2.70 -7.66 8.91
N VAL A 9 -2.41 -6.55 9.61
CA VAL A 9 -1.36 -5.65 9.14
C VAL A 9 -0.05 -6.40 9.24
N THR A 10 0.50 -6.66 8.07
CA THR A 10 1.67 -7.46 7.76
C THR A 10 2.84 -7.23 8.72
N PRO A 11 3.75 -8.22 8.91
CA PRO A 11 4.90 -8.17 9.82
C PRO A 11 5.94 -7.06 9.54
N PHE A 12 5.61 -6.12 8.64
CA PHE A 12 6.43 -5.03 8.16
C PHE A 12 6.05 -3.67 8.75
N ILE A 13 5.05 -3.61 9.65
CA ILE A 13 4.64 -2.37 10.32
C ILE A 13 4.96 -2.45 11.82
N CYS A 14 5.61 -1.39 12.31
CA CYS A 14 5.98 -1.20 13.71
C CYS A 14 5.15 -0.02 14.28
N SER A 15 4.37 -0.28 15.32
CA SER A 15 3.71 0.77 16.10
C SER A 15 4.70 1.39 17.08
N GLY A 16 4.66 2.72 17.22
CA GLY A 16 5.38 3.42 18.27
C GLY A 16 4.89 3.03 19.67
N GLU A 17 5.78 3.09 20.66
CA GLU A 17 5.44 2.80 22.07
C GLU A 17 4.80 4.01 22.77
N CYS A 18 5.02 5.22 22.24
CA CYS A 18 4.53 6.48 22.81
C CYS A 18 3.32 7.01 22.06
N LEU A 19 2.35 7.51 22.83
CA LEU A 19 1.21 8.25 22.34
C LEU A 19 1.61 9.69 22.06
N GLU A 20 1.29 10.18 20.86
CA GLU A 20 1.51 11.56 20.44
C GLU A 20 0.18 12.29 20.33
N THR A 21 0.17 13.59 20.65
CA THR A 21 -1.02 14.42 20.51
C THR A 21 -0.89 15.26 19.26
N SER A 22 -1.90 15.24 18.40
CA SER A 22 -1.91 16.08 17.21
C SER A 22 -2.16 17.53 17.59
N THR A 23 -1.29 18.38 17.06
CA THR A 23 -1.37 19.85 17.10
C THR A 23 -1.86 20.43 15.77
N THR A 24 -2.18 19.58 14.79
CA THR A 24 -2.68 20.01 13.48
C THR A 24 -4.14 20.44 13.60
N GLU A 25 -4.51 21.52 12.92
CA GLU A 25 -5.87 22.08 12.96
C GLU A 25 -6.99 21.08 12.62
N SER A 26 -6.70 20.09 11.77
CA SER A 26 -7.66 19.08 11.32
C SER A 26 -8.02 18.03 12.38
N ASP A 27 -7.11 17.73 13.30
CA ASP A 27 -7.26 16.68 14.31
C ASP A 27 -6.77 17.13 15.70
N ILE A 28 -6.85 18.43 15.96
CA ILE A 28 -6.34 19.07 17.18
C ILE A 28 -6.91 18.41 18.44
N GLY A 29 -6.01 18.03 19.36
CA GLY A 29 -6.37 17.37 20.61
C GLY A 29 -6.66 15.87 20.49
N SER A 30 -6.54 15.29 19.29
CA SER A 30 -6.55 13.84 19.10
C SER A 30 -5.21 13.24 19.49
N THR A 31 -5.23 12.08 20.12
CA THR A 31 -4.04 11.30 20.46
C THR A 31 -3.92 10.14 19.48
N PHE A 32 -2.72 9.90 18.97
CA PHE A 32 -2.44 8.84 18.02
C PHE A 32 -1.15 8.10 18.34
N ILE A 33 -1.02 6.88 17.80
CA ILE A 33 0.20 6.09 17.81
C ILE A 33 0.83 6.17 16.42
N PRO A 34 2.08 6.65 16.28
CA PRO A 34 2.74 6.71 14.99
C PRO A 34 3.07 5.30 14.48
N LEU A 35 2.93 5.10 13.17
CA LEU A 35 3.25 3.85 12.49
C LEU A 35 4.51 4.05 11.65
N HIS A 36 5.41 3.08 11.75
CA HIS A 36 6.67 3.07 11.02
C HIS A 36 6.80 1.80 10.20
N CYS A 37 7.47 1.92 9.05
CA CYS A 37 7.89 0.75 8.29
C CYS A 37 9.06 0.07 9.00
N LYS A 38 8.99 -1.25 9.20
CA LYS A 38 10.04 -2.04 9.83
C LYS A 38 11.36 -2.05 9.04
N SER A 39 11.28 -1.91 7.71
CA SER A 39 12.45 -2.02 6.83
C SER A 39 13.21 -0.72 6.62
N CYS A 40 12.53 0.43 6.65
CA CYS A 40 13.14 1.73 6.39
C CYS A 40 12.95 2.76 7.51
N SER A 41 12.24 2.40 8.59
CA SER A 41 11.89 3.27 9.72
C SER A 41 11.17 4.57 9.34
N SER A 42 10.67 4.68 8.11
CA SER A 42 9.90 5.85 7.66
C SER A 42 8.55 5.89 8.37
N PRO A 43 8.05 7.08 8.74
CA PRO A 43 6.65 7.22 9.15
C PRO A 43 5.77 6.86 7.95
N ILE A 44 4.83 5.95 8.15
CA ILE A 44 3.89 5.52 7.09
C ILE A 44 2.46 5.93 7.41
N GLY A 45 2.19 6.34 8.65
CA GLY A 45 0.83 6.61 9.10
C GLY A 45 0.72 6.68 10.61
N ARG A 46 -0.52 6.61 11.09
CA ARG A 46 -0.91 6.78 12.49
C ARG A 46 -2.15 5.94 12.83
N ILE A 47 -2.32 5.59 14.09
CA ILE A 47 -3.56 5.00 14.64
C ILE A 47 -4.14 5.96 15.65
N TYR A 48 -5.35 6.45 15.41
CA TYR A 48 -6.01 7.37 16.35
C TYR A 48 -6.63 6.63 17.53
N GLN A 49 -6.28 7.05 18.74
CA GLN A 49 -6.80 6.51 20.00
C GLN A 49 -7.92 7.38 20.55
N THR A 50 -7.70 8.69 20.62
CA THR A 50 -8.72 9.67 20.98
C THR A 50 -9.01 10.53 19.76
N THR A 51 -10.28 10.74 19.46
CA THR A 51 -10.73 11.51 18.29
C THR A 51 -11.92 12.38 18.66
N PRO A 52 -12.07 13.56 18.04
CA PRO A 52 -13.30 14.33 18.10
C PRO A 52 -14.43 13.57 17.37
N LYS A 53 -15.69 13.93 17.66
CA LYS A 53 -16.88 13.25 17.13
C LYS A 53 -16.87 13.13 15.59
N GLU A 54 -16.31 14.09 14.90
CA GLU A 54 -16.20 14.14 13.44
C GLU A 54 -15.25 13.07 12.89
N LEU A 55 -14.21 12.71 13.65
CA LEU A 55 -13.16 11.75 13.27
C LEU A 55 -13.32 10.39 13.96
N ASP A 56 -14.40 10.15 14.71
CA ASP A 56 -14.62 8.89 15.45
C ASP A 56 -14.62 7.66 14.52
N HIS A 57 -14.99 7.86 13.25
CA HIS A 57 -14.93 6.84 12.20
C HIS A 57 -13.51 6.34 11.87
N LEU A 58 -12.47 7.03 12.33
CA LEU A 58 -11.05 6.69 12.14
C LEU A 58 -10.42 6.07 13.38
N ARG A 59 -11.13 6.06 14.51
CA ARG A 59 -10.62 5.57 15.79
C ARG A 59 -10.29 4.07 15.69
N ASN A 60 -9.14 3.69 16.25
CA ASN A 60 -8.59 2.33 16.19
C ASN A 60 -8.41 1.79 14.76
N LEU A 61 -8.34 2.66 13.75
CA LEU A 61 -8.05 2.30 12.37
C LEU A 61 -6.64 2.74 11.97
N TYR A 62 -6.07 1.98 11.03
CA TYR A 62 -4.80 2.31 10.40
C TYR A 62 -5.01 3.44 9.40
N CYS A 63 -4.53 4.64 9.74
CA CYS A 63 -4.54 5.80 8.86
C CYS A 63 -3.18 5.93 8.21
N LEU A 64 -3.08 5.53 6.94
CA LEU A 64 -1.86 5.62 6.16
C LEU A 64 -1.75 6.98 5.48
N ASP A 65 -0.53 7.52 5.51
CA ASP A 65 -0.22 8.78 4.84
C ASP A 65 0.04 8.53 3.35
N MET A 66 -0.53 9.38 2.50
CA MET A 66 -0.41 9.27 1.05
C MET A 66 0.99 9.63 0.55
N GLU A 67 1.74 10.46 1.28
CA GLU A 67 3.10 10.83 0.89
C GLU A 67 4.07 9.63 0.97
N TYR A 68 3.80 8.71 1.90
CA TYR A 68 4.66 7.57 2.19
C TYR A 68 4.09 6.23 1.70
N THR A 69 2.94 6.22 1.04
CA THR A 69 2.30 5.00 0.53
C THR A 69 2.00 5.05 -0.95
N ARG A 70 2.14 3.90 -1.63
CA ARG A 70 1.81 3.73 -3.04
C ARG A 70 0.83 2.58 -3.20
N SER A 71 -0.21 2.79 -4.01
CA SER A 71 -1.16 1.74 -4.37
C SER A 71 -0.84 1.20 -5.76
N TYR A 72 -0.71 -0.12 -5.88
CA TYR A 72 -0.64 -0.80 -7.17
C TYR A 72 -1.95 -1.55 -7.42
N GLN A 73 -2.59 -1.27 -8.55
CA GLN A 73 -3.77 -2.01 -8.99
C GLN A 73 -3.31 -3.17 -9.89
N VAL A 74 -3.67 -4.38 -9.51
CA VAL A 74 -3.42 -5.58 -10.31
C VAL A 74 -4.58 -5.76 -11.30
N GLY A 75 -4.30 -5.79 -12.61
CA GLY A 75 -5.26 -6.17 -13.65
C GLY A 75 -6.28 -5.11 -14.06
N SER A 76 -5.86 -3.89 -14.40
CA SER A 76 -6.78 -2.89 -14.99
C SER A 76 -6.97 -3.13 -16.49
N VAL A 77 -8.20 -3.33 -16.93
CA VAL A 77 -8.56 -3.42 -18.37
C VAL A 77 -8.66 -2.03 -19.01
N ASP A 78 -8.74 -0.96 -18.22
CA ASP A 78 -8.94 0.43 -18.67
C ASP A 78 -7.75 1.36 -18.40
N GLY A 79 -6.62 0.83 -17.95
CA GLY A 79 -5.45 1.62 -17.58
C GLY A 79 -4.18 1.08 -18.21
N MET A 80 -3.90 1.51 -19.45
CA MET A 80 -2.56 1.43 -20.02
C MET A 80 -1.62 2.26 -19.13
N GLN A 81 -1.05 1.61 -18.12
CA GLN A 81 0.08 2.15 -17.38
C GLN A 81 1.18 2.35 -18.41
N THR A 82 1.39 3.60 -18.83
CA THR A 82 2.54 3.99 -19.65
C THR A 82 3.76 3.99 -18.72
N LEU A 83 4.20 2.78 -18.37
CA LEU A 83 5.50 2.52 -17.79
C LEU A 83 6.39 2.09 -18.96
N PRO A 84 7.62 2.60 -19.09
CA PRO A 84 8.54 2.09 -20.10
C PRO A 84 8.66 0.57 -19.95
N ALA A 85 8.62 -0.13 -21.08
CA ALA A 85 8.40 -1.58 -21.18
C ALA A 85 9.42 -2.47 -20.45
N GLU A 86 10.46 -1.90 -19.87
CA GLU A 86 11.60 -2.60 -19.28
C GLU A 86 11.38 -3.00 -17.81
N GLU A 87 10.46 -2.35 -17.07
CA GLU A 87 10.27 -2.62 -15.62
C GLU A 87 9.07 -3.53 -15.28
N VAL A 88 8.22 -3.89 -16.25
CA VAL A 88 6.93 -4.58 -15.97
C VAL A 88 7.05 -6.11 -15.96
N LEU A 89 8.18 -6.68 -16.40
CA LEU A 89 8.32 -8.13 -16.62
C LEU A 89 8.95 -8.93 -15.46
N ASP A 90 9.01 -8.39 -14.25
CA ASP A 90 9.56 -9.12 -13.09
C ASP A 90 8.55 -9.95 -12.30
N LEU A 91 7.27 -9.98 -12.69
CA LEU A 91 6.32 -10.92 -12.11
C LEU A 91 6.55 -12.35 -12.64
N PRO A 92 6.63 -13.38 -11.77
CA PRO A 92 6.84 -14.77 -12.19
C PRO A 92 5.76 -15.27 -13.15
N THR A 93 4.53 -14.74 -13.06
CA THR A 93 3.42 -15.04 -13.97
C THR A 93 3.67 -14.54 -15.39
N ALA A 94 4.30 -13.37 -15.57
CA ALA A 94 4.60 -12.82 -16.89
C ALA A 94 5.67 -13.63 -17.62
N LYS A 95 6.70 -14.10 -16.89
CA LYS A 95 7.74 -15.00 -17.41
C LYS A 95 7.14 -16.33 -17.88
N GLY A 96 6.18 -16.89 -17.13
CA GLY A 96 5.45 -18.10 -17.53
C GLY A 96 4.65 -17.91 -18.83
N LEU A 97 3.99 -16.77 -19.00
CA LEU A 97 3.25 -16.44 -20.22
C LEU A 97 4.18 -16.31 -21.44
N GLN A 98 5.34 -15.63 -21.29
CA GLN A 98 6.31 -15.50 -22.38
C GLN A 98 6.85 -16.85 -22.85
N GLN A 99 7.13 -17.77 -21.93
CA GLN A 99 7.55 -19.12 -22.28
C GLN A 99 6.46 -19.89 -23.02
N GLY A 100 5.18 -19.71 -22.64
CA GLY A 100 4.04 -20.29 -23.34
C GLY A 100 3.90 -19.76 -24.77
N ILE A 101 3.95 -18.43 -24.94
CA ILE A 101 3.87 -17.77 -26.25
C ILE A 101 5.02 -18.21 -27.16
N HIS A 102 6.26 -18.28 -26.62
CA HIS A 102 7.42 -18.74 -27.37
C HIS A 102 7.23 -20.18 -27.88
N LYS A 103 6.70 -21.07 -27.05
CA LYS A 103 6.40 -22.45 -27.46
C LYS A 103 5.38 -22.50 -28.59
N VAL A 104 4.28 -21.75 -28.48
CA VAL A 104 3.25 -21.71 -29.53
C VAL A 104 3.80 -21.15 -30.84
N HIS A 105 4.62 -20.10 -30.76
CA HIS A 105 5.26 -19.51 -31.94
C HIS A 105 6.24 -20.50 -32.60
N LEU A 106 6.99 -21.25 -31.80
CA LEU A 106 7.85 -22.31 -32.30
C LEU A 106 7.04 -23.38 -33.04
N TYR A 107 5.93 -23.85 -32.45
CA TYR A 107 5.04 -24.80 -33.11
C TYR A 107 4.53 -24.30 -34.46
N PHE A 108 4.18 -23.02 -34.57
CA PHE A 108 3.72 -22.42 -35.83
C PHE A 108 4.80 -22.26 -36.91
N LEU A 109 6.08 -22.26 -36.55
CA LEU A 109 7.19 -22.13 -37.48
C LEU A 109 7.73 -23.49 -37.97
N TYR A 110 7.40 -24.58 -37.28
CA TYR A 110 7.85 -25.94 -37.58
C TYR A 110 6.72 -26.86 -38.08
N THR A 111 5.55 -26.31 -38.44
CA THR A 111 4.45 -26.98 -39.17
C THR A 111 4.27 -26.33 -40.53
#